data_AF-A0A536S559-F1
#
_entry.id   AF-A0A536S559-F1
#
_cell.length_a   1.000
_cell.length_b   1.000
_cell.length_c   1.000
_cell.angle_alpha   90.00
_cell.angle_beta   90.00
_cell.angle_gamma   90.00
#
_symmetry.space_group_name_H-M   'P 1'
#
loop_
_entity.id
_entity.type
_entity.pdbx_description
1 polymer ?
#
loop_
_entity_poly.entity_id
_entity_poly.type
_entity_poly.pdbx_seq_one_letter_code
_entity_poly.pdbx_strand_id
1 'polypeptide(L)'
;MECKRALDETGGDFERAKALIKERGLAKVQKKSDRDAKEGVIESYVHSGNRIGALVELSSETDFVARNQEFKDLAREIAMQVAAMDPKNVEELLGQAYIRDASKTVGELVTTLAASTGENVRVRRFKRFQLGESNGEAAH
;
A
#
# COMPACT_ATOMS: atom_id res chain seq x y z
N MET A 1 14.31 18.30 10.48
CA MET A 1 13.22 19.00 11.21
C MET A 1 12.10 19.40 10.23
N GLU A 2 11.14 18.52 9.96
CA GLU A 2 9.94 18.87 9.17
C GLU A 2 8.78 19.30 10.05
N CYS A 3 8.53 18.62 11.17
CA CYS A 3 7.46 18.99 12.10
C CYS A 3 7.62 20.42 12.62
N LYS A 4 8.86 20.82 12.96
CA LYS A 4 9.15 22.19 13.39
C LYS A 4 8.83 23.21 12.30
N ARG A 5 9.30 22.97 11.07
CA ARG A 5 9.04 23.87 9.92
C ARG A 5 7.56 24.00 9.60
N ALA A 6 6.85 22.88 9.58
CA ALA A 6 5.40 22.90 9.33
C ALA A 6 4.66 23.68 10.42
N LEU A 7 5.04 23.53 11.70
CA LEU A 7 4.44 24.26 12.80
C LEU A 7 4.75 25.77 12.76
N ASP A 8 5.99 26.13 12.42
CA ASP A 8 6.40 27.52 12.24
C ASP A 8 5.61 28.19 11.10
N GLU A 9 5.45 27.49 9.97
CA GLU A 9 4.72 27.98 8.79
C GLU A 9 3.21 28.09 8.98
N THR A 10 2.62 27.28 9.84
CA THR A 10 1.20 27.35 10.18
C THR A 10 0.91 28.20 11.41
N GLY A 11 1.92 28.91 11.92
CA GLY A 11 1.78 29.81 13.07
C GLY A 11 1.40 29.08 14.36
N GLY A 12 1.85 27.83 14.53
CA GLY A 12 1.53 27.02 15.70
C GLY A 12 0.21 26.24 15.59
N ASP A 13 -0.53 26.36 14.49
CA ASP A 13 -1.74 25.58 14.27
C ASP A 13 -1.36 24.12 13.96
N PHE A 14 -1.61 23.24 14.93
CA PHE A 14 -1.29 21.82 14.87
C PHE A 14 -2.06 21.07 13.78
N GLU A 15 -3.34 21.38 13.55
CA GLU A 15 -4.14 20.67 12.57
C GLU A 15 -3.75 21.07 11.15
N ARG A 16 -3.49 22.37 10.94
CA ARG A 16 -2.89 22.84 9.68
C ARG A 16 -1.49 22.29 9.47
N ALA A 17 -0.67 22.19 10.53
CA ALA A 17 0.69 21.64 10.43
C ALA A 17 0.65 20.17 9.98
N LYS A 18 -0.25 19.36 10.55
CA LYS A 18 -0.45 17.97 10.13
C LYS A 18 -0.89 17.88 8.66
N ALA A 19 -1.85 18.71 8.25
CA ALA A 19 -2.32 18.74 6.86
C ALA A 19 -1.18 19.10 5.89
N LEU A 20 -0.38 20.12 6.23
CA LEU A 20 0.77 20.56 5.44
C LEU A 20 1.86 19.47 5.34
N ILE A 21 2.12 18.72 6.42
CA ILE A 21 3.05 17.59 6.40
C ILE A 21 2.51 16.48 5.49
N LYS A 22 1.20 16.16 5.56
CA LYS A 22 0.57 15.16 4.69
C LYS A 22 0.73 15.55 3.21
N GLU A 23 0.40 16.78 2.86
CA GLU A 23 0.53 17.32 1.49
C GLU A 23 1.97 17.26 0.97
N ARG A 24 2.94 17.70 1.79
CA ARG A 24 4.37 17.64 1.42
C ARG A 24 4.89 16.22 1.29
N GLY A 25 4.42 15.30 2.14
CA GLY A 25 4.71 13.88 2.05
C GLY A 25 4.27 13.31 0.71
N LEU A 26 3.02 13.60 0.30
CA LEU A 26 2.46 13.19 -0.99
C LEU A 26 3.31 13.69 -2.17
N ALA A 27 3.68 14.97 -2.18
CA ALA A 27 4.50 15.56 -3.24
C ALA A 27 5.91 14.95 -3.33
N LYS A 28 6.50 14.55 -2.19
CA LYS A 28 7.82 13.88 -2.17
C LYS A 28 7.77 12.45 -2.68
N VAL A 29 6.69 11.72 -2.39
CA VAL A 29 6.50 10.34 -2.89
C VAL A 29 6.39 10.36 -4.41
N GLN A 30 5.66 11.32 -4.97
CA GLN A 30 5.51 11.45 -6.42
C GLN A 30 6.84 11.73 -7.14
N LYS A 31 7.78 12.43 -6.51
CA LYS A 31 9.14 12.63 -7.07
C LYS A 31 10.02 11.39 -7.01
N LYS A 32 9.64 10.37 -6.24
CA LYS A 32 10.41 9.14 -6.03
C LYS A 32 9.83 7.95 -6.80
N SER A 33 8.69 8.10 -7.48
CA SER A 33 8.04 7.03 -8.24
C SER A 33 8.95 6.39 -9.29
N ASP A 34 9.87 7.18 -9.84
CA ASP A 34 10.80 6.75 -10.90
C ASP A 34 12.02 6.00 -10.36
N ARG A 35 12.23 5.99 -9.04
CA ARG A 35 13.35 5.28 -8.41
C ARG A 35 13.14 3.78 -8.50
N ASP A 36 14.21 3.05 -8.75
CA ASP A 36 14.15 1.60 -8.85
C ASP A 36 13.90 0.97 -7.48
N ALA A 37 12.72 0.36 -7.31
CA ALA A 37 12.30 -0.31 -6.09
C ALA A 37 12.24 -1.82 -6.32
N LYS A 38 13.37 -2.52 -6.21
CA LYS A 38 13.53 -3.97 -6.52
C LYS A 38 13.50 -4.89 -5.30
N GLU A 39 13.74 -4.35 -4.12
CA GLU A 39 13.60 -5.07 -2.86
C GLU A 39 12.13 -5.13 -2.44
N GLY A 40 11.80 -5.91 -1.41
CA GLY A 40 10.42 -6.01 -0.91
C GLY A 40 10.07 -7.37 -0.33
N VAL A 41 8.76 -7.65 -0.29
CA VAL A 41 8.21 -8.94 0.16
C VAL A 41 7.15 -9.45 -0.80
N ILE A 42 7.07 -10.78 -0.90
CA ILE A 42 5.88 -11.48 -1.37
C ILE A 42 5.10 -11.91 -0.13
N GLU A 43 3.90 -11.37 0.04
CA GLU A 43 3.04 -11.70 1.17
C GLU A 43 1.82 -12.49 0.69
N SER A 44 1.37 -13.42 1.54
CA SER A 44 0.24 -14.29 1.24
C SER A 44 -0.86 -14.14 2.28
N TYR A 45 -2.10 -14.20 1.82
CA TYR A 45 -3.26 -14.30 2.69
C TYR A 45 -4.17 -15.43 2.22
N VAL A 46 -4.52 -16.34 3.12
CA VAL A 46 -5.50 -17.40 2.88
C VAL A 46 -6.66 -17.19 3.84
N HIS A 47 -7.86 -17.00 3.31
CA HIS A 47 -9.03 -16.75 4.12
C HIS A 47 -9.48 -18.02 4.86
N SER A 48 -10.21 -17.83 5.96
CA SER A 48 -10.81 -18.94 6.72
C SER A 48 -11.63 -19.85 5.81
N GLY A 49 -11.36 -21.15 5.85
CA GLY A 49 -11.98 -22.15 4.99
C GLY A 49 -11.14 -22.52 3.75
N ASN A 50 -9.98 -21.91 3.51
CA ASN A 50 -9.03 -22.27 2.45
C ASN A 50 -9.61 -22.24 1.02
N ARG A 51 -10.67 -21.47 0.80
CA ARG A 51 -11.34 -21.36 -0.52
C ARG A 51 -10.92 -20.13 -1.31
N ILE A 52 -10.35 -19.13 -0.65
CA ILE A 52 -9.90 -17.88 -1.26
C ILE A 52 -8.51 -17.57 -0.70
N GLY A 53 -7.60 -17.20 -1.59
CA GLY A 53 -6.28 -16.71 -1.21
C GLY A 53 -5.76 -15.65 -2.17
N ALA A 54 -4.81 -14.86 -1.69
CA ALA A 54 -4.14 -13.84 -2.48
C ALA A 54 -2.64 -13.81 -2.19
N LEU A 55 -1.85 -13.48 -3.21
CA LEU A 55 -0.43 -13.18 -3.15
C LEU A 55 -0.22 -11.74 -3.61
N VAL A 56 0.62 -10.99 -2.90
CA VAL A 56 0.93 -9.59 -3.20
C VAL A 56 2.44 -9.40 -3.20
N GLU A 57 2.96 -8.72 -4.22
CA GLU A 57 4.33 -8.19 -4.23
C GLU A 57 4.31 -6.71 -3.84
N LEU A 58 4.80 -6.40 -2.64
CA LEU A 58 5.04 -5.03 -2.18
C LEU A 58 6.54 -4.77 -2.24
N SER A 59 6.95 -3.81 -3.07
CA SER A 59 8.37 -3.48 -3.27
C SER A 59 8.79 -2.17 -2.61
N SER A 60 10.03 -2.12 -2.14
CA SER A 60 10.75 -0.96 -1.61
C SER A 60 12.09 -0.78 -2.35
N GLU A 61 12.83 0.28 -2.02
CA GLU A 61 14.15 0.51 -2.60
C GLU A 61 15.23 -0.32 -1.91
N THR A 62 15.12 -0.52 -0.59
CA THR A 62 16.09 -1.26 0.20
C THR A 62 15.48 -2.44 0.94
N ASP A 63 16.32 -3.43 1.26
CA ASP A 63 15.95 -4.60 2.05
C ASP A 63 15.74 -4.24 3.54
N PHE A 64 16.36 -3.16 4.02
CA PHE A 64 16.14 -2.62 5.36
C PHE A 64 14.67 -2.26 5.59
N VAL A 65 14.03 -1.56 4.64
CA VAL A 65 12.59 -1.26 4.73
C VAL A 65 11.74 -2.52 4.57
N ALA A 66 12.09 -3.42 3.65
CA ALA A 66 11.36 -4.68 3.45
C ALA A 66 11.32 -5.59 4.69
N ARG A 67 12.31 -5.46 5.60
CA ARG A 67 12.38 -6.23 6.85
C ARG A 67 11.57 -5.62 7.99
N ASN A 68 11.16 -4.36 7.89
CA ASN A 68 10.36 -3.66 8.91
C ASN A 68 8.99 -4.36 9.10
N GLN A 69 8.55 -4.47 10.35
CA GLN A 69 7.25 -5.05 10.68
C GLN A 69 6.09 -4.25 10.08
N GLU A 70 6.16 -2.91 10.09
CA GLU A 70 5.10 -2.06 9.51
C GLU A 70 4.93 -2.32 7.99
N PHE A 71 6.03 -2.58 7.29
CA PHE A 71 6.02 -2.91 5.85
C PHE A 71 5.35 -4.26 5.59
N LYS A 72 5.70 -5.28 6.39
CA LYS A 72 5.11 -6.62 6.30
C LYS A 72 3.62 -6.62 6.68
N ASP A 73 3.26 -5.86 7.72
CA ASP A 73 1.87 -5.70 8.14
C ASP A 73 1.06 -5.06 7.02
N LEU A 74 1.56 -3.99 6.38
CA LEU A 74 0.88 -3.41 5.23
C LEU A 74 0.73 -4.41 4.07
N ALA A 75 1.78 -5.16 3.73
CA ALA A 75 1.70 -6.18 2.67
C ALA A 75 0.61 -7.23 2.96
N ARG A 76 0.47 -7.64 4.23
CA ARG A 76 -0.55 -8.59 4.68
C ARG A 76 -1.95 -8.01 4.61
N GLU A 77 -2.13 -6.76 5.03
CA GLU A 77 -3.41 -6.06 4.94
C GLU A 77 -3.84 -5.87 3.47
N ILE A 78 -2.90 -5.57 2.58
CA ILE A 78 -3.17 -5.51 1.13
C ILE A 78 -3.53 -6.91 0.58
N ALA A 79 -2.87 -7.97 1.01
CA ALA A 79 -3.24 -9.33 0.59
C ALA A 79 -4.65 -9.71 1.06
N MET A 80 -5.04 -9.32 2.27
CA MET A 80 -6.42 -9.50 2.76
C MET A 80 -7.43 -8.67 1.96
N GLN A 81 -7.08 -7.41 1.64
CA GLN A 81 -7.89 -6.55 0.78
C GLN A 81 -8.12 -7.20 -0.60
N VAL A 82 -7.06 -7.69 -1.24
CA VAL A 82 -7.15 -8.36 -2.55
C VAL A 82 -8.07 -9.58 -2.45
N ALA A 83 -7.88 -10.44 -1.44
CA ALA A 83 -8.71 -11.63 -1.25
C ALA A 83 -10.21 -11.29 -1.11
N ALA A 84 -10.52 -10.23 -0.36
CA ALA A 84 -11.89 -9.81 -0.06
C ALA A 84 -12.57 -9.07 -1.22
N MET A 85 -11.83 -8.21 -1.94
CA MET A 85 -12.42 -7.23 -2.86
C MET A 85 -12.27 -7.56 -4.35
N ASP A 86 -11.48 -8.57 -4.70
CA ASP A 86 -11.28 -9.03 -6.09
C ASP A 86 -10.93 -7.91 -7.11
N PRO A 87 -9.98 -6.99 -6.81
CA PRO A 87 -9.57 -5.97 -7.77
C PRO A 87 -9.00 -6.62 -9.04
N LYS A 88 -9.28 -6.04 -10.21
CA LYS A 88 -8.80 -6.57 -11.51
C LYS A 88 -7.37 -6.16 -11.81
N ASN A 89 -6.90 -5.04 -11.27
CA ASN A 89 -5.54 -4.53 -11.45
C ASN A 89 -5.09 -3.67 -10.26
N VAL A 90 -3.83 -3.22 -10.30
CA VAL A 90 -3.23 -2.41 -9.22
C VAL A 90 -3.91 -1.05 -9.08
N GLU A 91 -4.30 -0.41 -10.17
CA GLU A 91 -4.98 0.89 -10.13
C GLU A 91 -6.31 0.79 -9.37
N GLU A 92 -7.12 -0.22 -9.69
CA GLU A 92 -8.37 -0.49 -8.99
C GLU A 92 -8.12 -0.78 -7.51
N LEU A 93 -7.15 -1.64 -7.19
CA LEU A 93 -6.77 -1.94 -5.80
C LEU A 93 -6.43 -0.68 -5.01
N LEU A 94 -5.60 0.21 -5.57
CA LEU A 94 -5.17 1.44 -4.89
C LEU A 94 -6.33 2.43 -4.69
N GLY A 95 -7.33 2.41 -5.57
CA GLY A 95 -8.54 3.24 -5.47
C GLY A 95 -9.59 2.73 -4.47
N GLN A 96 -9.51 1.47 -4.04
CA GLN A 96 -10.48 0.90 -3.10
C GLN A 96 -10.38 1.52 -1.70
N ALA A 97 -11.55 1.68 -1.06
CA ALA A 97 -11.63 1.92 0.37
C ALA A 97 -11.02 0.74 1.15
N TYR A 98 -10.24 1.05 2.18
CA TYR A 98 -9.60 0.03 3.00
C TYR A 98 -10.61 -0.68 3.90
N ILE A 99 -10.64 -2.01 3.85
CA ILE A 99 -11.65 -2.84 4.55
C ILE A 99 -11.71 -2.63 6.07
N ARG A 100 -10.62 -2.20 6.73
CA ARG A 100 -10.64 -1.93 8.18
C ARG A 100 -10.95 -0.49 8.54
N ASP A 101 -10.81 0.43 7.60
CA ASP A 101 -11.02 1.86 7.80
C ASP A 101 -11.40 2.49 6.46
N ALA A 102 -12.71 2.51 6.19
CA ALA A 102 -13.26 3.02 4.93
C ALA A 102 -13.05 4.53 4.73
N SER A 103 -12.52 5.25 5.73
CA SER A 103 -12.12 6.66 5.57
C SER A 103 -10.83 6.83 4.77
N LYS A 104 -10.11 5.73 4.49
CA LYS A 104 -8.86 5.73 3.75
C LYS A 104 -8.92 4.80 2.56
N THR A 105 -8.11 5.08 1.54
CA THR A 105 -7.88 4.13 0.45
C THR A 105 -6.63 3.28 0.68
N VAL A 106 -6.51 2.16 -0.02
CA VAL A 106 -5.29 1.35 -0.03
C VAL A 106 -4.10 2.18 -0.53
N GLY A 107 -4.30 3.01 -1.55
CA GLY A 107 -3.28 3.92 -2.06
C GLY A 107 -2.77 4.92 -1.02
N GLU A 108 -3.65 5.43 -0.16
CA GLU A 108 -3.23 6.31 0.95
C GLU A 108 -2.36 5.57 1.98
N LEU A 109 -2.64 4.29 2.26
CA LEU A 109 -1.79 3.50 3.16
C LEU A 109 -0.40 3.30 2.59
N VAL A 110 -0.30 2.90 1.31
CA VAL A 110 0.98 2.75 0.60
C VAL A 110 1.75 4.07 0.59
N THR A 111 1.06 5.17 0.30
CA THR A 111 1.70 6.49 0.25
C THR A 111 2.15 6.98 1.62
N THR A 112 1.38 6.67 2.67
CA THR A 112 1.76 6.99 4.06
C THR A 112 3.05 6.27 4.45
N LEU A 113 3.17 4.98 4.12
CA LEU A 113 4.38 4.21 4.37
C LEU A 113 5.57 4.69 3.54
N ALA A 114 5.35 5.03 2.26
CA ALA A 114 6.39 5.63 1.41
C ALA A 114 6.89 6.96 2.00
N ALA A 115 5.98 7.79 2.55
CA ALA A 115 6.34 9.05 3.17
C ALA A 115 7.11 8.86 4.49
N SER A 116 6.73 7.89 5.33
CA SER A 116 7.39 7.62 6.61
C SER A 116 8.77 7.00 6.44
N THR A 117 8.94 6.09 5.48
CA THR A 117 10.22 5.45 5.15
C THR A 117 11.12 6.34 4.31
N GLY A 118 10.54 7.26 3.54
CA GLY A 118 11.27 8.06 2.56
C GLY A 118 11.72 7.25 1.34
N GLU A 119 11.16 6.07 1.11
CA GLU A 119 11.45 5.22 -0.06
C GLU A 119 10.27 5.20 -1.04
N ASN A 120 10.56 4.82 -2.29
CA ASN A 120 9.55 4.40 -3.24
C ASN A 120 8.96 3.05 -2.81
N VAL A 121 7.78 3.07 -2.19
CA VAL A 121 7.00 1.87 -1.86
C VAL A 121 5.86 1.73 -2.87
N ARG A 122 5.71 0.55 -3.47
CA ARG A 122 4.68 0.29 -4.47
C ARG A 122 4.18 -1.15 -4.45
N VAL A 123 2.90 -1.33 -4.76
CA VAL A 123 2.35 -2.65 -5.10
C VAL A 123 2.71 -2.93 -6.56
N ARG A 124 3.50 -3.97 -6.82
CA ARG A 124 3.92 -4.30 -8.19
C ARG A 124 2.92 -5.18 -8.91
N ARG A 125 2.42 -6.19 -8.22
CA ARG A 125 1.46 -7.16 -8.73
C ARG A 125 0.80 -7.89 -7.58
N PHE A 126 -0.34 -8.47 -7.88
CA PHE A 126 -0.99 -9.42 -7.02
C PHE A 126 -1.65 -10.51 -7.85
N LYS A 127 -1.99 -11.62 -7.20
CA LYS A 127 -2.85 -12.64 -7.77
C LYS A 127 -3.80 -13.11 -6.70
N ARG A 128 -5.07 -13.25 -7.09
CA ARG A 128 -6.11 -13.85 -6.28
C ARG A 128 -6.47 -15.21 -6.87
N PHE A 129 -6.82 -16.15 -6.00
CA PHE A 129 -7.33 -17.46 -6.34
C PHE A 129 -8.60 -17.72 -5.54
N GLN A 130 -9.63 -18.22 -6.22
CA GLN A 130 -10.85 -18.67 -5.59
C GLN A 130 -11.23 -20.06 -6.11
N LEU A 131 -11.56 -20.97 -5.19
CA LEU A 131 -12.00 -22.31 -5.55
C LEU A 131 -13.34 -22.27 -6.30
N GLY A 132 -13.36 -22.89 -7.48
CA GLY A 132 -14.53 -22.92 -8.37
C GLY A 132 -14.61 -21.73 -9.34
N GLU A 133 -13.62 -20.83 -9.33
CA GLU A 133 -13.47 -19.82 -10.37
C GLU A 133 -12.96 -20.47 -11.66
N SER A 134 -13.57 -20.16 -12.81
CA SER A 134 -13.10 -20.64 -14.11
C SER A 134 -11.80 -19.91 -14.48
N ASN A 135 -10.77 -20.65 -14.87
CA ASN A 135 -9.45 -20.12 -15.22
C ASN A 135 -9.43 -19.30 -16.55
N GLY A 136 -10.57 -18.82 -17.03
CA GLY A 136 -10.67 -18.15 -18.33
C GLY A 136 -10.39 -19.05 -19.54
N GLU A 137 -10.21 -20.36 -19.35
CA GLU A 137 -10.24 -21.33 -20.43
C GLU A 137 -11.70 -21.48 -20.87
N ALA A 138 -12.03 -20.88 -22.01
CA ALA A 138 -13.29 -21.14 -22.68
C ALA A 138 -13.43 -22.67 -22.84
N ALA A 139 -14.56 -23.21 -22.37
CA ALA A 139 -14.91 -24.58 -22.66
C ALA A 139 -14.92 -24.76 -24.19
N HIS A 140 -13.96 -25.53 -24.71
CA HIS A 140 -13.94 -26.00 -26.09
C HIS A 140 -15.01 -27.07 -26.29
#